data_AF-A0A072N8P7-F1
#
_entry.id   AF-A0A072N8P7-F1
#
_cell.length_a   1.000
_cell.length_b   1.000
_cell.length_c   1.000
_cell.angle_alpha   90.00
_cell.angle_beta   90.00
_cell.angle_gamma   90.00
#
_symmetry.space_group_name_H-M   'P 1'
#
loop_
_entity.id
_entity.type
_entity.pdbx_description
1 polymer ?
#
loop_
_entity_poly.entity_id
_entity_poly.type
_entity_poly.pdbx_seq_one_letter_code
_entity_poly.pdbx_strand_id
1 'polypeptide(L)'
;MSSQPLSWRALETRVGLDALPDFHRAFLTWRGVAGAAGMPLRRAQQRVEAELNRLVQAGAATRDGDDWQLAREALAGFEAARPYLYAED
;
A
#
# COMPACT_ATOMS: atom_id res chain seq x y z
N MET A 1 -1.57 22.39 -5.00
CA MET A 1 -2.64 21.50 -5.51
C MET A 1 -2.70 20.34 -4.53
N SER A 2 -3.79 20.21 -3.77
CA SER A 2 -3.94 19.12 -2.81
C SER A 2 -4.25 17.85 -3.60
N SER A 3 -3.27 16.94 -3.72
CA SER A 3 -3.57 15.62 -4.25
C SER A 3 -4.59 14.96 -3.33
N GLN A 4 -5.72 14.50 -3.87
CA GLN A 4 -6.70 13.77 -3.08
C GLN A 4 -6.04 12.51 -2.47
N PRO A 5 -6.36 12.19 -1.21
CA PRO A 5 -5.86 10.98 -0.59
C PRO A 5 -6.33 9.74 -1.34
N LEU A 6 -5.47 8.74 -1.39
CA LEU A 6 -5.68 7.48 -2.08
C LEU A 6 -6.10 6.41 -1.06
N SER A 7 -7.28 5.81 -1.28
CA SER A 7 -7.71 4.61 -0.56
C SER A 7 -6.80 3.41 -0.88
N TRP A 8 -6.25 2.77 0.16
CA TRP A 8 -5.48 1.53 0.03
C TRP A 8 -6.36 0.42 -0.54
N ARG A 9 -7.59 0.26 -0.04
CA ARG A 9 -8.51 -0.77 -0.52
C ARG A 9 -8.90 -0.58 -2.00
N ALA A 10 -9.08 0.66 -2.45
CA ALA A 10 -9.30 0.95 -3.86
C ALA A 10 -8.08 0.60 -4.71
N LEU A 11 -6.87 0.87 -4.21
CA LEU A 11 -5.62 0.45 -4.84
C LEU A 11 -5.52 -1.08 -4.97
N GLU A 12 -5.80 -1.83 -3.90
CA GLU A 12 -5.82 -3.30 -3.94
C GLU A 12 -6.85 -3.84 -4.94
N THR A 13 -8.01 -3.18 -5.04
CA THR A 13 -9.06 -3.55 -6.00
C THR A 13 -8.58 -3.37 -7.45
N ARG A 14 -7.87 -2.28 -7.74
CA ARG A 14 -7.28 -2.02 -9.07
C ARG A 14 -6.13 -2.96 -9.41
N VAL A 15 -5.35 -3.40 -8.42
CA VAL A 15 -4.29 -4.42 -8.59
C VAL A 15 -4.89 -5.76 -9.00
N GLY A 16 -6.04 -6.12 -8.42
CA GLY A 16 -6.73 -7.39 -8.69
C GLY A 16 -6.18 -8.56 -7.87
N LEU A 17 -7.04 -9.55 -7.61
CA LEU A 17 -6.77 -10.64 -6.66
C LEU A 17 -5.55 -11.49 -7.02
N ASP A 18 -5.31 -11.72 -8.30
CA ASP A 18 -4.21 -12.58 -8.77
C ASP A 18 -2.84 -11.93 -8.55
N ALA A 19 -2.75 -10.61 -8.70
CA ALA A 19 -1.51 -9.85 -8.53
C ALA A 19 -1.29 -9.33 -7.08
N LEU A 20 -2.34 -9.36 -6.25
CA LEU A 20 -2.32 -8.79 -4.90
C LEU A 20 -1.22 -9.37 -3.99
N PRO A 21 -0.96 -10.70 -3.96
CA PRO A 21 0.11 -11.27 -3.15
C PRO A 21 1.49 -10.67 -3.49
N ASP A 22 1.80 -10.51 -4.77
CA ASP A 22 3.10 -10.00 -5.21
C ASP A 22 3.21 -8.49 -5.00
N PHE A 23 2.11 -7.77 -5.17
CA PHE A 23 2.00 -6.36 -4.82
C PHE A 23 2.29 -6.12 -3.33
N HIS A 24 1.71 -6.92 -2.43
CA HIS A 24 1.98 -6.85 -0.98
C HIS A 24 3.44 -7.10 -0.66
N ARG A 25 4.06 -8.12 -1.26
CA ARG A 25 5.49 -8.42 -1.05
C ARG A 25 6.38 -7.31 -1.62
N ALA A 26 6.02 -6.73 -2.75
CA ALA A 26 6.73 -5.59 -3.33
C ALA A 26 6.65 -4.37 -2.42
N PHE A 27 5.47 -4.05 -1.88
CA PHE A 27 5.29 -2.98 -0.90
C PHE A 27 6.16 -3.21 0.34
N LEU A 28 6.11 -4.40 0.93
CA LEU A 28 6.93 -4.74 2.10
C LEU A 28 8.43 -4.67 1.82
N THR A 29 8.87 -5.14 0.64
CA THR A 29 10.27 -5.04 0.21
C THR A 29 10.70 -3.59 0.09
N TRP A 30 9.88 -2.75 -0.54
CA TRP A 30 10.11 -1.31 -0.67
C TRP A 30 10.15 -0.60 0.69
N ARG A 31 9.32 -1.02 1.65
CA ARG A 31 9.35 -0.55 3.06
C ARG A 31 10.58 -1.05 3.85
N GLY A 32 11.44 -1.88 3.26
CA GLY A 32 12.64 -2.41 3.90
C GLY A 32 12.38 -3.61 4.82
N VAL A 33 11.23 -4.28 4.69
CA VAL A 33 10.93 -5.47 5.49
C VAL A 33 11.75 -6.66 4.99
N ALA A 34 12.67 -7.13 5.82
CA ALA A 34 13.52 -8.28 5.51
C ALA A 34 12.70 -9.55 5.21
N GLY A 35 13.07 -10.26 4.15
CA GLY A 35 12.44 -11.52 3.76
C GLY A 35 11.03 -11.39 3.18
N ALA A 36 10.58 -10.17 2.83
CA ALA A 36 9.25 -9.93 2.28
C ALA A 36 8.92 -10.77 1.05
N ALA A 37 9.86 -10.92 0.10
CA ALA A 37 9.66 -11.66 -1.14
C ALA A 37 9.28 -13.15 -0.95
N GLY A 38 9.76 -13.79 0.12
CA GLY A 38 9.47 -15.19 0.44
C GLY A 38 8.34 -15.38 1.45
N MET A 39 7.66 -14.30 1.85
CA MET A 39 6.74 -14.34 2.98
C MET A 39 5.43 -15.07 2.60
N PRO A 40 4.91 -15.96 3.47
CA PRO A 40 3.59 -16.56 3.30
C PRO A 40 2.50 -15.48 3.26
N LEU A 41 1.47 -15.69 2.44
CA LEU A 41 0.45 -14.66 2.14
C LEU A 41 -0.18 -14.04 3.40
N ARG A 42 -0.66 -14.88 4.33
CA ARG A 42 -1.26 -14.40 5.59
C ARG A 42 -0.29 -13.51 6.39
N ARG A 43 1.00 -13.86 6.42
CA ARG A 43 2.02 -13.08 7.14
C ARG A 43 2.35 -11.79 6.38
N ALA A 44 2.36 -11.81 5.05
CA ALA A 44 2.53 -10.62 4.24
C ALA A 44 1.39 -9.62 4.51
N GLN A 45 0.13 -10.07 4.45
CA GLN A 45 -1.05 -9.23 4.74
C GLN A 45 -0.97 -8.55 6.11
N GLN A 46 -0.70 -9.32 7.18
CA GLN A 46 -0.53 -8.75 8.52
C GLN A 46 0.60 -7.71 8.61
N ARG A 47 1.69 -7.92 7.85
CA ARG A 47 2.79 -6.97 7.80
C ARG A 47 2.46 -5.73 6.99
N VAL A 48 1.67 -5.85 5.93
CA VAL A 48 1.17 -4.71 5.15
C VAL A 48 0.34 -3.82 6.05
N GLU A 49 -0.64 -4.37 6.77
CA GLU A 49 -1.47 -3.61 7.72
C GLU A 49 -0.62 -2.92 8.80
N ALA A 50 0.42 -3.60 9.31
CA ALA A 50 1.35 -3.00 10.28
C ALA A 50 2.14 -1.81 9.68
N GLU A 51 2.60 -1.91 8.43
CA GLU A 51 3.26 -0.81 7.72
C GLU A 51 2.31 0.35 7.42
N LEU A 52 1.07 0.07 7.02
CA LEU A 52 0.06 1.10 6.79
C LEU A 52 -0.25 1.87 8.09
N ASN A 53 -0.37 1.16 9.22
CA ASN A 53 -0.52 1.80 10.52
C ASN A 53 0.72 2.63 10.93
N ARG A 54 1.94 2.23 10.52
CA ARG A 54 3.15 3.06 10.69
C ARG A 54 3.09 4.34 9.86
N LEU A 55 2.57 4.28 8.64
CA LEU A 55 2.35 5.48 7.82
C LEU A 55 1.33 6.43 8.47
N VAL A 56 0.29 5.89 9.12
CA VAL A 56 -0.65 6.71 9.91
C VAL A 56 0.06 7.39 11.08
N GLN A 57 0.87 6.66 11.84
CA GLN A 57 1.64 7.22 12.96
C GLN A 57 2.64 8.29 12.51
N ALA A 58 3.18 8.17 11.29
CA ALA A 58 4.07 9.15 10.69
C ALA A 58 3.35 10.35 10.04
N GLY A 59 2.01 10.38 10.06
CA GLY A 59 1.21 11.45 9.43
C GLY A 59 1.17 11.39 7.90
N ALA A 60 1.63 10.29 7.29
CA ALA A 60 1.63 10.08 5.84
C ALA A 60 0.34 9.41 5.33
N ALA A 61 -0.51 8.96 6.24
CA ALA A 61 -1.83 8.40 5.95
C ALA A 61 -2.80 8.75 7.09
N THR A 62 -4.10 8.61 6.84
CA THR A 62 -5.13 8.59 7.87
C THR A 62 -5.88 7.26 7.84
N ARG A 63 -6.39 6.84 8.99
CA ARG A 63 -7.25 5.66 9.09
C ARG A 63 -8.70 6.10 8.98
N ASP A 64 -9.46 5.49 8.08
CA ASP A 64 -10.89 5.73 7.90
C ASP A 64 -11.63 4.39 7.97
N GLY A 65 -12.18 4.07 9.14
CA GLY A 65 -12.73 2.75 9.44
C GLY A 65 -11.71 1.62 9.23
N ASP A 66 -12.04 0.73 8.29
CA ASP A 66 -11.21 -0.42 7.89
C ASP A 66 -10.29 -0.13 6.69
N ASP A 67 -10.17 1.13 6.27
CA ASP A 67 -9.31 1.55 5.17
C ASP A 67 -8.23 2.55 5.60
N TRP A 68 -7.21 2.68 4.76
CA TRP A 68 -6.14 3.66 4.90
C TRP A 68 -6.21 4.65 3.74
N GLN A 69 -6.34 5.92 4.08
CA GLN A 69 -6.29 7.02 3.13
C GLN A 69 -4.86 7.56 3.11
N LEU A 70 -4.09 7.21 2.08
CA LEU A 70 -2.68 7.61 1.95
C LEU A 70 -2.55 8.93 1.20
N ALA A 71 -1.61 9.78 1.62
CA ALA A 71 -1.09 10.80 0.72
C ALA A 71 -0.40 10.10 -0.47
N ARG A 72 -0.57 10.60 -1.71
CA ARG A 72 0.05 9.95 -2.88
C ARG A 72 1.57 9.96 -2.79
N GLU A 73 2.11 11.02 -2.19
CA GLU A 73 3.52 11.22 -1.89
C GLU A 73 4.05 10.15 -0.92
N ALA A 74 3.19 9.56 -0.08
CA ALA A 74 3.57 8.46 0.80
C ALA A 74 3.92 7.18 0.03
N LEU A 75 3.53 7.06 -1.24
CA LEU A 75 3.90 5.97 -2.16
C LEU A 75 4.92 6.42 -3.21
N ALA A 76 5.53 7.60 -3.05
CA ALA A 76 6.56 8.07 -3.98
C ALA A 76 7.74 7.07 -4.03
N GLY A 77 8.14 6.68 -5.24
CA GLY A 77 9.20 5.68 -5.45
C GLY A 77 8.75 4.22 -5.28
N PHE A 78 7.49 3.95 -4.93
CA PHE A 78 6.94 2.60 -4.98
C PHE A 78 6.47 2.27 -6.40
N GLU A 79 7.38 1.76 -7.22
CA GLU A 79 7.17 1.52 -8.65
C GLU A 79 5.93 0.65 -8.97
N ALA A 80 5.65 -0.37 -8.16
CA ALA A 80 4.51 -1.27 -8.39
C ALA A 80 3.15 -0.58 -8.21
N ALA A 81 3.06 0.55 -7.48
CA ALA A 81 1.83 1.31 -7.37
C ALA A 81 1.62 2.29 -8.54
N ARG A 82 2.68 2.69 -9.25
CA ARG A 82 2.62 3.76 -10.27
C ARG A 82 1.49 3.60 -11.31
N PRO A 83 1.21 2.41 -11.86
CA PRO A 83 0.12 2.25 -12.82
C PRO A 83 -1.26 2.63 -12.27
N TYR A 84 -1.43 2.56 -10.95
CA TYR A 84 -2.69 2.75 -10.26
C TYR A 84 -2.80 4.12 -9.56
N LEU A 85 -1.72 4.90 -9.52
CA LEU A 85 -1.71 6.23 -8.90
C LEU A 85 -2.40 7.29 -9.76
N TYR A 86 -2.51 7.11 -11.08
CA TYR A 86 -3.08 8.12 -11.97
C TYR A 86 -4.22 7.57 -12.83
N ALA A 87 -4.74 6.38 -12.50
CA ALA A 87 -5.96 5.91 -13.11
C ALA A 87 -7.09 6.88 -12.73
N GLU A 88 -7.51 7.71 -13.69
CA GLU A 88 -8.71 8.52 -13.60
C GLU A 88 -9.90 7.55 -13.48
N ASP A 89 -10.69 7.67 -12.41
CA ASP A 89 -12.06 7.14 -12.38
C ASP A 89 -12.98 8.09 -13.18
#